data_AF-A0A368FIN3-F1
#
_entry.id   AF-A0A368FIN3-F1
#
_cell.length_a   1.000
_cell.length_b   1.000
_cell.length_c   1.000
_cell.angle_alpha   90.00
_cell.angle_beta   90.00
_cell.angle_gamma   90.00
#
_symmetry.space_group_name_H-M   'P 1'
#
loop_
_entity.id
_entity.type
_entity.pdbx_description
1 polymer ?
#
loop_
_entity_poly.entity_id
_entity_poly.type
_entity_poly.pdbx_seq_one_letter_code
_entity_poly.pdbx_strand_id
1 'polypeptide(L)'
;MRQILLLLAIVVCPCLALRQQSVGITGRLMCGDKPAAGVKVKLYDEDDGLDRDDLLDQGFTDARGEFTLKGSERETTNIDPVFKVYHDCDDGIKPGQRKVKFHIPNQYIYSGGLPRRLFNIGVLNLETIFPDEERDLI
;
A
#
# COMPACT_ATOMS: atom_id res chain seq x y z
N MET A 1 -11.01 43.79 21.29
CA MET A 1 -10.16 43.58 20.09
C MET A 1 -9.12 42.49 20.30
N ARG A 2 -8.26 42.55 21.34
CA ARG A 2 -7.22 41.51 21.61
C ARG A 2 -7.78 40.08 21.81
N GLN A 3 -8.93 39.94 22.46
CA GLN A 3 -9.58 38.64 22.67
C GLN A 3 -10.27 38.09 21.41
N ILE A 4 -10.75 38.95 20.52
CA ILE A 4 -11.34 38.55 19.23
C ILE A 4 -10.24 38.07 18.28
N LEU A 5 -9.08 38.74 18.28
CA LEU A 5 -7.87 38.30 17.57
C LEU A 5 -7.34 36.94 18.07
N LEU A 6 -7.39 36.68 19.38
CA LEU A 6 -7.01 35.39 19.96
C LEU A 6 -7.99 34.26 19.58
N LEU A 7 -9.30 34.54 19.54
CA LEU A 7 -10.31 33.57 19.10
C LEU A 7 -10.22 33.26 17.60
N LEU A 8 -9.94 34.26 16.75
CA LEU A 8 -9.69 34.03 15.32
C LEU A 8 -8.40 33.22 15.06
N ALA A 9 -7.35 33.41 15.85
CA ALA A 9 -6.11 32.62 15.71
C ALA A 9 -6.32 31.13 16.03
N ILE A 10 -7.24 30.80 16.95
CA ILE A 10 -7.56 29.42 17.33
C ILE A 10 -8.44 28.74 16.26
N VAL A 11 -9.34 29.49 15.62
CA VAL A 11 -10.25 28.95 14.59
C VAL A 11 -9.57 28.81 13.22
N VAL A 12 -8.55 29.62 12.92
CA VAL A 12 -7.81 29.59 11.63
C VAL A 12 -6.70 28.53 11.60
N CYS A 13 -6.39 27.87 12.73
CA CYS A 13 -5.28 26.92 12.85
C CYS A 13 -5.64 25.41 12.86
N PRO A 14 -6.52 24.87 11.97
CA PRO A 14 -6.47 23.44 11.67
C PRO A 14 -6.11 23.10 10.21
N CYS A 15 -6.11 24.04 9.28
CA CYS A 15 -5.95 23.72 7.85
C CYS A 15 -4.50 23.39 7.40
N LEU A 16 -3.51 23.44 8.30
CA LEU A 16 -2.10 23.17 7.99
C LEU A 16 -1.61 21.77 8.41
N ALA A 17 -2.47 20.95 9.02
CA ALA A 17 -2.06 19.64 9.53
C ALA A 17 -2.05 18.53 8.46
N LEU A 18 -2.92 18.61 7.44
CA LEU A 18 -3.00 17.58 6.40
C LEU A 18 -1.89 17.77 5.36
N ARG A 19 -0.94 16.84 5.33
CA ARG A 19 0.13 16.80 4.33
C ARG A 19 -0.17 15.72 3.30
N GLN A 20 -0.05 16.09 2.03
CA GLN A 20 -0.04 15.11 0.96
C GLN A 20 1.26 14.31 1.02
N GLN A 21 1.13 12.99 1.04
CA GLN A 21 2.22 12.03 1.04
C GLN A 21 2.01 11.02 -0.10
N SER A 22 3.09 10.38 -0.53
CA SER A 22 3.06 9.43 -1.63
C SER A 22 4.07 8.33 -1.44
N VAL A 23 3.74 7.16 -1.96
CA VAL A 23 4.56 5.95 -1.94
C VAL A 23 4.39 5.24 -3.27
N GLY A 24 5.39 4.45 -3.65
CA GLY A 24 5.27 3.57 -4.80
C GLY A 24 6.13 2.34 -4.65
N ILE A 25 5.68 1.26 -5.25
CA ILE A 25 6.32 -0.06 -5.20
C ILE A 25 6.39 -0.68 -6.59
N THR A 26 7.45 -1.43 -6.85
CA THR A 26 7.63 -2.22 -8.06
C THR A 26 8.30 -3.55 -7.73
N GLY A 27 8.11 -4.54 -8.59
CA GLY A 27 8.76 -5.84 -8.45
C GLY A 27 8.24 -6.82 -9.49
N ARG A 28 8.58 -8.10 -9.26
CA ARG A 28 8.14 -9.22 -10.08
C ARG A 28 7.72 -10.40 -9.22
N LEU A 29 6.56 -10.96 -9.53
CA LEU A 29 6.02 -12.13 -8.85
C LEU A 29 6.20 -13.39 -9.71
N MET A 30 6.60 -14.48 -9.07
CA MET A 30 6.82 -15.79 -9.66
C MET A 30 5.93 -16.82 -8.94
N CYS A 31 5.59 -17.89 -9.63
CA CYS A 31 4.96 -19.08 -9.07
C CYS A 31 5.76 -20.28 -9.60
N GLY A 32 6.72 -20.72 -8.78
CA GLY A 32 7.78 -21.61 -9.22
C GLY A 32 8.64 -20.98 -10.29
N ASP A 33 8.94 -21.77 -11.32
CA ASP A 33 9.79 -21.32 -12.43
C ASP A 33 9.06 -20.40 -13.43
N LYS A 34 7.78 -20.10 -13.20
CA LYS A 34 6.94 -19.33 -14.12
C LYS A 34 6.60 -17.94 -13.56
N PRO A 35 6.51 -16.91 -14.42
CA PRO A 35 5.95 -15.64 -14.02
C PRO A 35 4.51 -15.79 -13.50
N ALA A 36 4.21 -15.19 -12.36
CA ALA A 36 2.86 -15.17 -11.81
C ALA A 36 2.08 -14.01 -12.46
N ALA A 37 1.56 -14.25 -13.66
CA ALA A 37 0.79 -13.27 -14.44
C ALA A 37 -0.67 -13.16 -13.95
N GLY A 38 -1.25 -11.96 -14.05
CA GLY A 38 -2.64 -11.72 -13.66
C GLY A 38 -2.92 -11.81 -12.16
N VAL A 39 -1.88 -11.75 -11.32
CA VAL A 39 -2.00 -11.73 -9.87
C VAL A 39 -2.46 -10.35 -9.43
N LYS A 40 -3.51 -10.30 -8.61
CA LYS A 40 -4.03 -9.04 -8.07
C LYS A 40 -3.09 -8.51 -7.00
N VAL A 41 -2.73 -7.25 -7.13
CA VAL A 41 -1.85 -6.54 -6.21
C VAL A 41 -2.49 -5.23 -5.79
N LYS A 42 -2.32 -4.85 -4.53
CA LYS A 42 -2.89 -3.63 -3.97
C LYS A 42 -1.89 -2.91 -3.07
N LEU A 43 -1.98 -1.60 -3.06
CA LEU A 43 -1.22 -0.71 -2.21
C LEU A 43 -2.22 0.01 -1.31
N TYR A 44 -2.05 -0.13 0.00
CA TYR A 44 -2.91 0.43 1.03
C TYR A 44 -2.13 1.36 1.94
N ASP A 45 -2.84 2.32 2.53
CA ASP A 45 -2.56 2.83 3.87
C ASP A 45 -3.26 1.91 4.87
N GLU A 46 -2.53 1.35 5.85
CA GLU A 46 -3.14 0.66 6.98
C GLU A 46 -3.02 1.53 8.24
N ASP A 47 -4.07 2.26 8.58
CA ASP A 47 -4.14 3.05 9.81
C ASP A 47 -4.40 2.17 11.04
N ASP A 48 -3.66 2.42 12.12
CA ASP A 48 -3.98 1.86 13.43
C ASP A 48 -5.20 2.58 14.05
N GLY A 49 -6.34 1.90 14.22
CA GLY A 49 -7.44 2.39 15.06
C GLY A 49 -8.85 2.31 14.45
N LEU A 50 -9.57 3.44 14.45
CA LEU A 50 -10.95 3.56 13.93
C LEU A 50 -11.01 3.96 12.45
N ASP A 51 -9.88 4.38 11.90
CA ASP A 51 -9.78 4.74 10.48
C ASP A 51 -9.77 3.46 9.64
N ARG A 52 -10.30 3.58 8.42
CA ARG A 52 -10.46 2.45 7.50
C ARG A 52 -9.24 2.44 6.60
N ASP A 53 -8.60 1.28 6.42
CA ASP A 53 -7.52 1.11 5.44
C ASP A 53 -7.88 1.76 4.09
N ASP A 54 -7.07 2.73 3.68
CA ASP A 54 -7.30 3.49 2.45
C ASP A 54 -6.60 2.82 1.26
N LEU A 55 -7.37 2.56 0.20
CA LEU A 55 -6.83 1.97 -1.02
C LEU A 55 -6.14 3.04 -1.86
N LEU A 56 -4.81 3.01 -1.86
CA LEU A 56 -3.98 3.99 -2.58
C LEU A 56 -3.88 3.69 -4.07
N ASP A 57 -3.69 2.42 -4.44
CA ASP A 57 -3.62 1.95 -5.83
C ASP A 57 -3.85 0.43 -5.92
N GLN A 58 -4.29 -0.07 -7.08
CA GLN A 58 -4.41 -1.50 -7.34
C GLN A 58 -4.18 -1.84 -8.81
N GLY A 59 -3.73 -3.06 -9.04
CA GLY A 59 -3.51 -3.55 -10.39
C GLY A 59 -3.34 -5.06 -10.45
N PHE A 60 -2.87 -5.52 -11.60
CA PHE A 60 -2.54 -6.91 -11.85
C PHE A 60 -1.12 -7.00 -12.42
N THR A 61 -0.41 -8.07 -12.08
CA THR A 61 0.88 -8.35 -12.69
C THR A 61 0.74 -8.62 -14.19
N ASP A 62 1.73 -8.17 -14.98
CA ASP A 62 1.78 -8.37 -16.42
C ASP A 62 2.13 -9.82 -16.80
N ALA A 63 2.24 -10.11 -18.10
CA ALA A 63 2.61 -11.44 -18.60
C ALA A 63 4.00 -11.93 -18.15
N ARG A 64 4.86 -11.02 -17.69
CA ARG A 64 6.19 -11.30 -17.12
C ARG A 64 6.15 -11.32 -15.58
N GLY A 65 4.98 -11.19 -14.97
CA GLY A 65 4.81 -11.14 -13.52
C GLY A 65 5.21 -9.79 -12.91
N GLU A 66 5.51 -8.79 -13.73
CA GLU A 66 5.97 -7.47 -13.27
C GLU A 66 4.78 -6.61 -12.85
N PHE A 67 5.00 -5.74 -11.85
CA PHE A 67 4.02 -4.74 -11.42
C PHE A 67 4.69 -3.42 -11.04
N THR A 68 3.90 -2.35 -11.06
CA THR A 68 4.25 -1.05 -10.48
C THR A 68 2.98 -0.40 -9.99
N LEU A 69 2.94 -0.02 -8.71
CA LEU A 69 1.85 0.73 -8.09
C LEU A 69 2.37 2.04 -7.51
N LYS A 70 1.56 3.10 -7.56
CA LYS A 70 1.86 4.39 -6.96
C LYS A 70 0.58 5.02 -6.46
N GLY A 71 0.59 5.48 -5.22
CA GLY A 71 -0.55 6.18 -4.64
C GLY A 71 -0.13 7.27 -3.69
N SER A 72 -1.11 8.03 -3.23
CA SER A 72 -0.89 9.20 -2.39
C SER A 72 -2.13 9.51 -1.58
N GLU A 73 -1.94 9.85 -0.30
CA GLU A 73 -3.02 10.23 0.61
C GLU A 73 -2.70 11.52 1.36
N ARG A 74 -3.71 12.15 1.97
CA ARG A 74 -3.58 13.35 2.80
C ARG A 74 -3.85 13.01 4.26
N GLU A 75 -2.79 13.01 5.06
CA GLU A 75 -2.86 12.68 6.47
C GLU A 75 -2.10 13.67 7.35
N THR A 76 -2.42 13.63 8.64
CA THR A 76 -1.70 14.42 9.64
C THR A 76 -0.41 13.76 10.13
N THR A 77 -0.39 12.43 10.15
CA THR A 77 0.75 11.57 10.46
C THR A 77 1.43 11.09 9.18
N ASN A 78 2.50 10.28 9.30
CA ASN A 78 2.99 9.55 8.12
C ASN A 78 1.96 8.48 7.76
N ILE A 79 1.79 8.25 6.45
CA ILE A 79 1.11 7.07 5.93
C ILE A 79 1.84 5.80 6.37
N ASP A 80 1.12 4.70 6.51
CA ASP A 80 1.57 3.36 6.88
C ASP A 80 1.39 2.38 5.70
N PRO A 81 2.26 2.47 4.67
CA PRO A 81 2.02 1.84 3.40
C PRO A 81 2.25 0.31 3.42
N VAL A 82 1.23 -0.43 3.00
CA VAL A 82 1.25 -1.90 2.91
C VAL A 82 0.94 -2.37 1.49
N PHE A 83 1.84 -3.19 0.95
CA PHE A 83 1.65 -3.90 -0.30
C PHE A 83 1.02 -5.28 -0.05
N LYS A 84 -0.11 -5.55 -0.70
CA LYS A 84 -0.87 -6.81 -0.56
C LYS A 84 -0.89 -7.57 -1.88
N VAL A 85 -0.60 -8.86 -1.83
CA VAL A 85 -0.65 -9.78 -2.99
C VAL A 85 -1.74 -10.81 -2.76
N TYR A 86 -2.64 -10.98 -3.74
CA TYR A 86 -3.76 -11.93 -3.70
C TYR A 86 -3.57 -12.96 -4.80
N HIS A 87 -3.30 -14.22 -4.45
CA HIS A 87 -2.87 -15.24 -5.40
C HIS A 87 -3.37 -16.64 -5.06
N ASP A 88 -3.36 -17.51 -6.09
CA ASP A 88 -3.74 -18.92 -5.99
C ASP A 88 -2.56 -19.86 -6.33
N CYS A 89 -1.32 -19.32 -6.33
CA CYS A 89 -0.11 -20.12 -6.54
C CYS A 89 -0.03 -21.26 -5.52
N ASP A 90 0.12 -22.49 -6.02
CA ASP A 90 0.10 -23.74 -5.23
C ASP A 90 -1.10 -23.90 -4.27
N ASP A 91 -2.23 -23.26 -4.57
CA ASP A 91 -3.36 -23.25 -3.64
C ASP A 91 -4.42 -24.34 -3.90
N GLY A 92 -4.42 -24.93 -5.11
CA GLY A 92 -5.42 -25.92 -5.52
C GLY A 92 -6.82 -25.29 -5.70
N ILE A 93 -7.87 -26.06 -5.41
CA ILE A 93 -9.27 -25.56 -5.46
C ILE A 93 -9.71 -25.27 -4.03
N LYS A 94 -9.46 -24.04 -3.55
CA LYS A 94 -9.92 -23.55 -2.25
C LYS A 94 -10.75 -22.27 -2.43
N PRO A 95 -11.74 -22.02 -1.56
CA PRO A 95 -12.46 -20.75 -1.58
C PRO A 95 -11.53 -19.60 -1.18
N GLY A 96 -11.69 -18.46 -1.85
CA GLY A 96 -10.86 -17.28 -1.62
C GLY A 96 -9.42 -17.43 -2.13
N GLN A 97 -8.61 -16.39 -1.92
CA GLN A 97 -7.21 -16.35 -2.37
C GLN A 97 -6.25 -16.29 -1.19
N ARG A 98 -5.02 -16.81 -1.36
CA ARG A 98 -3.91 -16.55 -0.42
C ARG A 98 -3.58 -15.05 -0.46
N LYS A 99 -3.38 -14.44 0.70
CA LYS A 99 -3.13 -13.00 0.84
C LYS A 99 -1.88 -12.76 1.69
N VAL A 100 -0.86 -12.19 1.05
CA VAL A 100 0.41 -11.84 1.72
C VAL A 100 0.53 -10.33 1.82
N LYS A 101 1.06 -9.83 2.94
CA LYS A 101 1.25 -8.40 3.22
C LYS A 101 2.74 -8.08 3.39
N PHE A 102 3.16 -6.92 2.86
CA PHE A 102 4.52 -6.41 2.99
C PHE A 102 4.49 -4.92 3.33
N HIS A 103 5.04 -4.55 4.48
CA HIS A 103 5.21 -3.14 4.84
C HIS A 103 6.29 -2.50 3.97
N ILE A 104 6.00 -1.31 3.44
CA ILE A 104 6.98 -0.52 2.69
C ILE A 104 7.71 0.39 3.68
N PRO A 105 9.06 0.39 3.71
CA PRO A 105 9.79 1.20 4.69
C PRO A 105 9.55 2.70 4.55
N ASN A 106 9.40 3.40 5.68
CA ASN A 106 9.05 4.84 5.74
C ASN A 106 9.99 5.76 4.93
N GLN A 107 11.24 5.34 4.67
CA GLN A 107 12.18 6.07 3.81
C GLN A 107 11.70 6.20 2.34
N TYR A 108 10.69 5.43 1.92
CA TYR A 108 10.06 5.50 0.60
C TYR A 108 8.79 6.37 0.58
N ILE A 109 8.43 6.99 1.71
CA ILE A 109 7.34 7.96 1.80
C ILE A 109 7.89 9.34 1.43
N TYR A 110 7.22 10.01 0.51
CA TYR A 110 7.62 11.34 0.02
C TYR A 110 6.46 12.32 0.12
N SER A 111 6.77 13.57 0.50
CA SER A 111 5.79 14.66 0.43
C SER A 111 5.42 14.99 -1.02
N GLY A 112 4.13 15.24 -1.25
CA GLY A 112 3.54 15.49 -2.56
C GLY A 112 2.73 14.29 -3.07
N GLY A 113 2.08 14.46 -4.22
CA GLY A 113 1.20 13.43 -4.80
C GLY A 113 1.91 12.36 -5.64
N LEU A 114 3.24 12.43 -5.77
CA LEU A 114 4.00 11.48 -6.58
C LEU A 114 5.29 11.06 -5.86
N PRO A 115 5.57 9.76 -5.73
CA PRO A 115 6.77 9.29 -5.05
C PRO A 115 8.01 9.59 -5.89
N ARG A 116 9.08 10.05 -5.24
CA ARG A 116 10.36 10.37 -5.91
C ARG A 116 11.11 9.12 -6.36
N ARG A 117 10.93 8.01 -5.64
CA ARG A 117 11.50 6.70 -5.94
C ARG A 117 10.49 5.62 -5.61
N LEU A 118 10.63 4.49 -6.28
CA LEU A 118 9.84 3.30 -6.01
C LEU A 118 10.62 2.37 -5.09
N PHE A 119 9.95 1.79 -4.11
CA PHE A 119 10.47 0.64 -3.39
C PHE A 119 10.48 -0.56 -4.34
N ASN A 120 11.67 -1.07 -4.66
CA ASN A 120 11.81 -2.27 -5.46
C ASN A 120 11.90 -3.47 -4.51
N ILE A 121 10.83 -4.27 -4.46
CA ILE A 121 10.78 -5.48 -3.62
C ILE A 121 11.56 -6.66 -4.24
N GLY A 122 12.04 -6.51 -5.47
CA GLY A 122 12.78 -7.53 -6.20
C GLY A 122 11.86 -8.57 -6.84
N VAL A 123 12.32 -9.83 -6.82
CA VAL A 123 11.59 -10.98 -7.35
C VAL A 123 11.12 -11.84 -6.19
N LEU A 124 9.81 -12.06 -6.08
CA LEU A 124 9.21 -12.89 -5.03
C LEU A 124 8.58 -14.14 -5.67
N ASN A 125 8.93 -15.32 -5.17
CA ASN A 125 8.24 -16.56 -5.54
C ASN A 125 7.14 -16.85 -4.52
N LEU A 126 5.91 -16.96 -5.01
CA LEU A 126 4.68 -17.14 -4.22
C LEU A 126 4.40 -18.61 -3.83
N GLU A 127 5.25 -19.57 -4.25
CA GLU A 127 5.22 -20.95 -3.72
C GLU A 127 5.56 -20.99 -2.23
N THR A 128 6.44 -20.09 -1.78
CA THR A 128 6.78 -20.01 -0.35
C THR A 128 5.53 -19.66 0.46
N ILE A 129 5.47 -20.20 1.67
CA ILE A 129 4.50 -19.76 2.67
C ILE A 129 5.14 -18.60 3.42
N PHE A 130 4.50 -17.44 3.39
CA PHE A 130 4.98 -16.27 4.13
C PHE A 130 4.47 -16.32 5.58
N PRO A 131 5.25 -15.81 6.55
CA PRO A 131 4.73 -15.58 7.90
C PRO A 131 3.48 -14.70 7.84
N ASP A 132 2.49 -15.01 8.68
CA ASP A 132 1.23 -14.27 8.80
C ASP A 132 0.43 -14.14 7.50
N GLU A 133 0.64 -15.07 6.56
CA GLU A 133 -0.18 -15.17 5.36
C GLU A 133 -1.64 -15.47 5.71
N GLU A 134 -2.54 -14.66 5.16
CA GLU A 134 -3.97 -14.72 5.39
C GLU A 134 -4.69 -15.38 4.20
N ARG A 135 -6.00 -15.60 4.35
CA ARG A 135 -6.89 -15.99 3.26
C ARG A 135 -8.00 -14.96 3.08
N ASP A 136 -8.15 -14.44 1.88
CA ASP A 136 -9.20 -13.50 1.48
C ASP A 136 -10.43 -14.28 0.99
N LEU A 137 -11.43 -14.45 1.86
CA LEU A 137 -12.69 -15.12 1.53
C LEU A 137 -13.66 -14.13 0.87
N ILE A 138 -14.38 -14.60 -0.15
CA ILE A 138 -15.46 -13.84 -0.83
C ILE A 138 -16.69 -13.75 0.08
#